data_AF-A0A8N4F5I6-F1
#
_entry.id   AF-A0A8N4F5I6-F1
#
_cell.length_a   1.000
_cell.length_b   1.000
_cell.length_c   1.000
_cell.angle_alpha   90.00
_cell.angle_beta   90.00
_cell.angle_gamma   90.00
#
_symmetry.space_group_name_H-M   'P 1'
#
loop_
_entity.id
_entity.type
_entity.pdbx_description
1 polymer ?
#
loop_
_entity_poly.entity_id
_entity_poly.type
_entity_poly.pdbx_seq_one_letter_code
_entity_poly.pdbx_strand_id
1 'polypeptide(L)'
;MELAREAVRKSLVLLKNGKLSTNDPLLPLPKKVKKILVSGSHADNLGCQCGGWTITWQGLSGNNLTTGTTILDAVKATVNPITKVYSENPNSDFVNHGRFSYAIVAVGEQPYAEKYGDNLQLTIPDPGPSVIQNVCRTIKCVAVIISGRPLVIEPYMDMIDALIAAWLPGTEGQGVADVLFGDYGFSGKLSRTWFKSVDQLPMNVGDPHYDPLFPFGFGLTTKPAMAN
;
A
#
# COMPACT_ATOMS: atom_id res chain seq x y z
N MET A 1 -21.05 1.69 -5.09
CA MET A 1 -19.92 0.92 -4.54
C MET A 1 -19.08 0.31 -5.66
N GLU A 2 -19.62 -0.47 -6.60
CA GLU A 2 -18.80 -1.13 -7.64
C GLU A 2 -17.97 -0.19 -8.52
N LEU A 3 -18.50 0.96 -8.95
CA LEU A 3 -17.73 1.92 -9.76
C LEU A 3 -16.52 2.49 -9.00
N ALA A 4 -16.68 2.78 -7.71
CA ALA A 4 -15.59 3.28 -6.88
C ALA A 4 -14.54 2.17 -6.62
N ARG A 5 -14.97 0.93 -6.37
CA ARG A 5 -14.08 -0.23 -6.30
C ARG A 5 -13.28 -0.42 -7.59
N GLU A 6 -13.92 -0.24 -8.75
CA GLU A 6 -13.25 -0.27 -10.05
C GLU A 6 -12.20 0.84 -10.20
N ALA A 7 -12.54 2.07 -9.80
CA ALA A 7 -11.61 3.19 -9.83
C ALA A 7 -10.42 2.94 -8.90
N VAL A 8 -10.64 2.38 -7.70
CA VAL A 8 -9.57 1.96 -6.78
C VAL A 8 -8.63 0.99 -7.46
N ARG A 9 -9.11 -0.17 -7.93
CA ARG A 9 -8.21 -1.18 -8.54
C ARG A 9 -7.42 -0.66 -9.74
N LYS A 10 -7.99 0.27 -10.52
CA LYS A 10 -7.31 0.89 -11.68
C LYS A 10 -6.32 1.99 -11.29
N SER A 11 -6.48 2.64 -10.12
CA SER A 11 -5.57 3.70 -9.66
C SER A 11 -4.28 3.15 -9.06
N LEU A 12 -4.30 1.93 -8.53
CA LEU A 12 -3.15 1.33 -7.85
C LEU A 12 -1.99 1.13 -8.82
N VAL A 13 -0.81 1.60 -8.40
CA VAL A 13 0.43 1.46 -9.17
C VAL A 13 1.36 0.48 -8.47
N LEU A 14 1.68 -0.63 -9.14
CA LEU A 14 2.65 -1.60 -8.65
C LEU A 14 4.06 -1.10 -8.95
N LEU A 15 4.82 -0.77 -7.91
CA LEU A 15 6.16 -0.19 -8.03
C LEU A 15 7.27 -1.26 -7.95
N LYS A 16 7.03 -2.32 -7.18
CA LYS A 16 7.96 -3.44 -7.02
C LYS A 16 7.17 -4.75 -6.87
N ASN A 17 7.66 -5.85 -7.43
CA ASN A 17 7.07 -7.17 -7.26
C ASN A 17 8.12 -8.29 -7.34
N GLY A 18 8.85 -8.49 -6.24
CA GLY A 18 9.96 -9.44 -6.11
C GLY A 18 11.25 -8.75 -5.67
N LYS A 19 12.08 -9.46 -4.89
CA LYS A 19 13.44 -9.01 -4.58
C LYS A 19 14.37 -9.35 -5.74
N LEU A 20 15.36 -8.48 -5.98
CA LEU A 20 16.38 -8.65 -7.03
C LEU A 20 17.11 -9.99 -6.93
N SER A 21 17.21 -10.56 -5.73
CA SER A 21 17.89 -11.83 -5.47
C SER A 21 17.10 -13.07 -5.88
N THR A 22 15.78 -13.01 -6.01
CA THR A 22 14.94 -14.20 -6.26
C THR A 22 14.21 -14.16 -7.61
N ASN A 23 14.02 -12.97 -8.22
CA ASN A 23 13.23 -12.74 -9.45
C ASN A 23 11.77 -13.28 -9.46
N ASP A 24 11.35 -14.03 -8.44
CA ASP A 24 9.99 -14.51 -8.32
C ASP A 24 9.04 -13.38 -7.88
N PRO A 25 7.92 -13.17 -8.60
CA PRO A 25 6.91 -12.21 -8.19
C PRO A 25 6.19 -12.68 -6.91
N LEU A 26 5.90 -11.74 -6.01
CA LEU A 26 5.08 -12.01 -4.82
C LEU A 26 3.58 -11.90 -5.13
N LEU A 27 3.19 -10.94 -5.96
CA LEU A 27 1.81 -10.70 -6.38
C LEU A 27 1.52 -11.42 -7.71
N PRO A 28 0.33 -12.02 -7.86
CA PRO A 28 -0.78 -12.04 -6.90
C PRO A 28 -0.57 -13.03 -5.72
N LEU A 29 -1.11 -12.70 -4.55
CA LEU A 29 -1.03 -13.50 -3.34
C LEU A 29 -2.00 -14.70 -3.39
N PRO A 30 -1.62 -15.87 -2.85
CA PRO A 30 -2.54 -16.99 -2.76
C PRO A 30 -3.60 -16.77 -1.67
N LYS A 31 -4.89 -16.86 -2.05
CA LYS A 31 -6.03 -16.70 -1.13
C LYS A 31 -6.14 -17.80 -0.06
N LYS A 32 -5.61 -19.00 -0.35
CA LYS A 32 -5.70 -20.19 0.51
C LYS A 32 -4.33 -20.54 1.08
N VAL A 33 -4.08 -20.11 2.32
CA VAL A 33 -2.87 -20.41 3.09
C VAL A 33 -3.23 -20.62 4.55
N LYS A 34 -2.29 -21.06 5.39
CA LYS A 34 -2.60 -21.35 6.80
C LYS A 34 -2.88 -20.09 7.62
N LYS A 35 -2.02 -19.07 7.47
CA LYS A 35 -2.04 -17.86 8.31
C LYS A 35 -1.33 -16.71 7.60
N ILE A 36 -1.91 -15.52 7.67
CA ILE A 36 -1.36 -14.28 7.11
C ILE A 36 -1.37 -13.17 8.16
N LEU A 37 -0.51 -12.18 7.97
CA LEU A 37 -0.46 -10.97 8.78
C LEU A 37 -0.93 -9.77 7.96
N VAL A 38 -1.86 -9.01 8.50
CA VAL A 38 -2.21 -7.67 8.04
C VAL A 38 -1.72 -6.70 9.11
N SER A 39 -0.98 -5.67 8.73
CA SER A 39 -0.31 -4.78 9.67
C SER A 39 -0.25 -3.36 9.13
N GLY A 40 0.13 -2.42 9.99
CA GLY A 40 0.28 -1.01 9.67
C GLY A 40 -0.92 -0.17 10.10
N SER A 41 -0.64 1.10 10.38
CA SER A 41 -1.61 2.09 10.87
C SER A 41 -2.80 2.33 9.94
N HIS A 42 -2.68 1.98 8.66
CA HIS A 42 -3.70 2.23 7.63
C HIS A 42 -4.44 0.96 7.21
N ALA A 43 -4.10 -0.20 7.76
CA ALA A 43 -4.76 -1.46 7.40
C ALA A 43 -6.23 -1.48 7.77
N ASP A 44 -6.59 -0.97 8.94
CA ASP A 44 -7.96 -0.97 9.46
C ASP A 44 -8.43 0.44 9.83
N ASN A 45 -8.20 1.40 8.94
CA ASN A 45 -8.53 2.80 9.16
C ASN A 45 -9.14 3.44 7.91
N LEU A 46 -10.48 3.45 7.87
CA LEU A 46 -11.29 3.93 6.77
C LEU A 46 -11.05 5.43 6.51
N GLY A 47 -10.94 6.22 7.56
CA GLY A 47 -10.64 7.64 7.46
C GLY A 47 -9.28 7.91 6.80
N CYS A 48 -8.23 7.18 7.20
CA CYS A 48 -6.90 7.33 6.62
C CYS A 48 -6.83 6.91 5.13
N GLN A 49 -7.53 5.86 4.70
CA GLN A 49 -7.57 5.51 3.28
C GLN A 49 -8.40 6.49 2.43
N CYS A 50 -9.26 7.30 3.05
CA CYS A 50 -9.97 8.38 2.36
C CYS A 50 -9.16 9.68 2.27
N GLY A 51 -8.46 10.06 3.35
CA GLY A 51 -7.69 11.29 3.42
C GLY A 51 -8.54 12.54 3.71
N GLY A 52 -8.02 13.72 3.35
CA GLY A 52 -8.70 15.00 3.52
C GLY A 52 -10.01 15.10 2.73
N TRP A 53 -10.81 16.13 3.03
CA TRP A 53 -12.11 16.37 2.38
C TRP A 53 -13.11 15.20 2.46
N THR A 54 -12.96 14.32 3.46
CA THR A 54 -13.88 13.21 3.70
C THR A 54 -14.58 13.40 5.04
N ILE A 55 -15.90 13.65 5.00
CA ILE A 55 -16.78 14.03 6.13
C ILE A 55 -16.41 15.36 6.79
N THR A 56 -15.14 15.57 7.11
CA THR A 56 -14.58 16.82 7.64
C THR A 56 -13.56 17.39 6.66
N TRP A 57 -13.25 18.68 6.82
CA TRP A 57 -12.29 19.38 5.96
C TRP A 57 -10.91 18.71 5.93
N GLN A 58 -10.30 18.48 7.10
CA GLN A 58 -9.00 17.82 7.21
C GLN A 58 -9.07 16.30 7.07
N GLY A 59 -10.28 15.74 6.93
CA GLY A 59 -10.50 14.31 7.09
C GLY A 59 -10.44 13.89 8.56
N LEU A 60 -10.47 12.58 8.77
CA LEU A 60 -10.54 11.97 10.10
C LEU A 60 -9.83 10.63 10.09
N SER A 61 -9.42 10.17 11.27
CA SER A 61 -8.98 8.79 11.49
C SER A 61 -10.13 7.96 12.08
N GLY A 62 -10.12 6.65 11.81
CA GLY A 62 -11.05 5.69 12.37
C GLY A 62 -12.20 5.33 11.42
N ASN A 63 -13.11 4.48 11.92
CA ASN A 63 -14.08 3.75 11.09
C ASN A 63 -15.54 4.14 11.39
N ASN A 64 -15.78 5.06 12.33
CA ASN A 64 -17.11 5.26 12.93
C ASN A 64 -17.96 6.35 12.27
N LEU A 65 -17.38 7.15 11.36
CA LEU A 65 -18.03 8.37 10.84
C LEU A 65 -18.49 8.26 9.38
N THR A 66 -18.16 7.16 8.70
CA THR A 66 -18.64 6.87 7.33
C THR A 66 -18.71 5.36 7.11
N THR A 67 -19.38 4.96 6.04
CA THR A 67 -19.52 3.55 5.65
C THR A 67 -18.53 3.22 4.54
N GLY A 68 -17.87 2.07 4.65
CA GLY A 68 -16.94 1.57 3.64
C GLY A 68 -16.32 0.26 4.08
N THR A 69 -15.31 -0.16 3.34
CA THR A 69 -14.55 -1.39 3.61
C THR A 69 -13.09 -1.01 3.78
N THR A 70 -12.51 -1.34 4.93
CA THR A 70 -11.07 -1.16 5.17
C THR A 70 -10.25 -2.18 4.38
N ILE A 71 -8.95 -1.95 4.22
CA ILE A 71 -8.05 -2.94 3.60
C ILE A 71 -8.08 -4.26 4.39
N LEU A 72 -8.12 -4.21 5.72
CA LEU A 72 -8.23 -5.39 6.58
C LEU A 72 -9.51 -6.18 6.27
N ASP A 73 -10.66 -5.50 6.25
CA ASP A 73 -11.93 -6.17 6.02
C ASP A 73 -12.04 -6.70 4.58
N ALA A 74 -11.50 -5.98 3.61
CA ALA A 74 -11.37 -6.46 2.23
C ALA A 74 -10.50 -7.73 2.14
N VAL A 75 -9.38 -7.78 2.87
CA VAL A 75 -8.53 -8.98 2.93
C VAL A 75 -9.30 -10.14 3.55
N LYS A 76 -9.97 -9.94 4.70
CA LYS A 76 -10.78 -11.00 5.34
C LYS A 76 -11.88 -11.53 4.42
N ALA A 77 -12.54 -10.64 3.66
CA ALA A 77 -13.59 -11.02 2.72
C ALA A 77 -13.07 -11.78 1.50
N THR A 78 -11.79 -11.61 1.14
CA THR A 78 -11.21 -12.15 -0.10
C THR A 78 -10.49 -13.49 0.10
N VAL A 79 -9.87 -13.70 1.26
CA VAL A 79 -9.13 -14.94 1.53
C VAL A 79 -10.07 -16.13 1.72
N ASN A 80 -9.55 -17.34 1.51
CA ASN A 80 -10.31 -18.56 1.78
C ASN A 80 -10.71 -18.62 3.28
N PRO A 81 -11.91 -19.10 3.64
CA PRO A 81 -12.35 -19.19 5.04
C PRO A 81 -11.42 -19.97 5.99
N ILE A 82 -10.56 -20.86 5.46
CA ILE A 82 -9.56 -21.58 6.28
C ILE A 82 -8.35 -20.71 6.65
N THR A 83 -8.12 -19.62 5.92
CA THR A 83 -6.96 -18.74 6.09
C THR A 83 -7.16 -17.87 7.31
N LYS A 84 -6.30 -18.03 8.32
CA LYS A 84 -6.34 -17.17 9.52
C LYS A 84 -5.69 -15.81 9.26
N VAL A 85 -6.44 -14.74 9.44
CA VAL A 85 -5.96 -13.36 9.30
C VAL A 85 -5.68 -12.78 10.68
N TYR A 86 -4.45 -12.31 10.91
CA TYR A 86 -4.07 -11.57 12.12
C TYR A 86 -3.90 -10.10 11.77
N SER A 87 -4.34 -9.20 12.66
CA SER A 87 -4.27 -7.76 12.46
C SER A 87 -3.63 -7.05 13.65
N GLU A 88 -2.33 -6.84 13.59
CA GLU A 88 -1.54 -6.27 14.69
C GLU A 88 -0.35 -5.47 14.13
N ASN A 89 0.29 -4.65 14.97
CA ASN A 89 1.56 -3.97 14.66
C ASN A 89 2.70 -4.60 15.47
N PRO A 90 3.11 -5.84 15.17
CA PRO A 90 4.04 -6.58 16.00
C PRO A 90 5.49 -6.11 15.86
N ASN A 91 6.29 -6.46 16.87
CA ASN A 91 7.75 -6.47 16.74
C ASN A 91 8.22 -7.66 15.86
N SER A 92 9.50 -7.67 15.49
CA SER A 92 10.08 -8.75 14.68
C SER A 92 9.97 -10.13 15.32
N ASP A 93 10.06 -10.23 16.65
CA ASP A 93 9.99 -11.51 17.37
C ASP A 93 8.65 -12.21 17.18
N PHE A 94 7.55 -11.46 17.31
CA PHE A 94 6.22 -12.02 17.04
C PHE A 94 6.07 -12.45 15.57
N VAL A 95 6.60 -11.67 14.63
CA VAL A 95 6.55 -12.01 13.20
C VAL A 95 7.32 -13.31 12.91
N ASN A 96 8.52 -13.44 13.47
CA ASN A 96 9.39 -14.63 13.33
C ASN A 96 8.70 -15.90 13.84
N HIS A 97 8.10 -15.85 15.03
CA HIS A 97 7.47 -17.02 15.66
C HIS A 97 6.05 -17.28 15.13
N GLY A 98 5.43 -16.30 14.47
CA GLY A 98 4.04 -16.36 14.02
C GLY A 98 3.77 -17.31 12.85
N ARG A 99 4.83 -17.78 12.15
CA ARG A 99 4.76 -18.69 10.99
C ARG A 99 3.77 -18.23 9.90
N PHE A 100 3.79 -16.93 9.61
CA PHE A 100 2.96 -16.32 8.58
C PHE A 100 3.45 -16.70 7.18
N SER A 101 2.51 -16.92 6.25
CA SER A 101 2.85 -17.22 4.85
C SER A 101 3.34 -15.98 4.09
N TYR A 102 2.74 -14.83 4.38
CA TYR A 102 3.12 -13.50 3.89
C TYR A 102 2.46 -12.43 4.78
N ALA A 103 2.86 -11.18 4.59
CA ALA A 103 2.25 -10.03 5.21
C ALA A 103 1.80 -8.95 4.21
N ILE A 104 0.73 -8.24 4.58
CA ILE A 104 0.27 -7.01 3.93
C ILE A 104 0.45 -5.89 4.94
N VAL A 105 1.29 -4.91 4.64
CA VAL A 105 1.60 -3.77 5.51
C VAL A 105 1.05 -2.50 4.87
N ALA A 106 -0.03 -1.95 5.43
CA ALA A 106 -0.65 -0.72 4.95
C ALA A 106 -0.28 0.45 5.86
N VAL A 107 0.49 1.41 5.33
CA VAL A 107 0.99 2.59 6.05
C VAL A 107 0.96 3.80 5.13
N GLY A 108 1.05 5.01 5.69
CA GLY A 108 0.78 6.20 4.88
C GLY A 108 0.77 7.53 5.61
N GLU A 109 0.43 8.58 4.86
CA GLU A 109 0.16 9.90 5.41
C GLU A 109 -1.17 9.91 6.19
N GLN A 110 -1.21 10.65 7.30
CA GLN A 110 -2.48 10.99 7.94
C GLN A 110 -3.30 11.92 7.01
N PRO A 111 -4.64 11.96 7.16
CA PRO A 111 -5.47 12.92 6.45
C PRO A 111 -5.01 14.38 6.61
N TYR A 112 -5.01 15.13 5.52
CA TYR A 112 -4.74 16.56 5.50
C TYR A 112 -5.48 17.22 4.34
N ALA A 113 -5.73 18.52 4.45
CA ALA A 113 -6.19 19.36 3.35
C ALA A 113 -5.47 20.71 3.33
N GLU A 114 -5.15 21.17 2.12
CA GLU A 114 -4.56 22.48 1.84
C GLU A 114 -3.25 22.71 2.62
N LYS A 115 -3.10 23.86 3.30
CA LYS A 115 -1.88 24.26 4.02
C LYS A 115 -1.41 23.24 5.06
N TYR A 116 -2.33 22.47 5.63
CA TYR A 116 -1.97 21.43 6.61
C TYR A 116 -1.26 20.24 5.97
N GLY A 117 -1.27 20.15 4.63
CA GLY A 117 -0.49 19.19 3.86
C GLY A 117 0.91 19.67 3.49
N ASP A 118 1.29 20.93 3.76
CA ASP A 118 2.62 21.42 3.42
C ASP A 118 3.69 20.68 4.25
N ASN A 119 4.57 19.95 3.56
CA ASN A 119 5.57 19.10 4.20
C ASN A 119 6.84 19.03 3.35
N LEU A 120 7.96 19.51 3.90
CA LEU A 120 9.26 19.53 3.23
C LEU A 120 10.02 18.19 3.35
N GLN A 121 9.64 17.33 4.30
CA GLN A 121 10.31 16.07 4.57
C GLN A 121 9.72 14.91 3.77
N LEU A 122 8.41 14.95 3.48
CA LEU A 122 7.68 13.94 2.69
C LEU A 122 7.95 12.48 3.16
N THR A 123 8.09 12.29 4.47
CA THR A 123 8.27 10.98 5.12
C THR A 123 6.95 10.46 5.68
N ILE A 124 6.84 9.13 5.78
CA ILE A 124 5.69 8.47 6.41
C ILE A 124 5.84 8.59 7.95
N PRO A 125 4.81 9.05 8.67
CA PRO A 125 4.87 9.13 10.14
C PRO A 125 4.91 7.73 10.78
N ASP A 126 5.55 7.62 11.94
CA ASP A 126 5.47 6.41 12.77
C ASP A 126 4.16 6.36 13.57
N PRO A 127 3.57 5.16 13.81
CA PRO A 127 4.05 3.85 13.36
C PRO A 127 3.78 3.59 11.87
N GLY A 128 4.86 3.44 11.10
CA GLY A 128 4.82 3.24 9.65
C GLY A 128 6.16 2.65 9.18
N PRO A 129 7.22 3.47 9.13
CA PRO A 129 8.60 3.01 8.95
C PRO A 129 8.98 1.83 9.86
N SER A 130 8.68 1.92 11.15
CA SER A 130 8.96 0.87 12.13
C SER A 130 8.23 -0.44 11.82
N VAL A 131 6.97 -0.36 11.37
CA VAL A 131 6.17 -1.54 11.00
C VAL A 131 6.71 -2.20 9.72
N ILE A 132 7.04 -1.41 8.69
CA ILE A 132 7.69 -1.92 7.48
C ILE A 132 8.97 -2.66 7.87
N GLN A 133 9.82 -2.04 8.71
CA GLN A 133 11.07 -2.65 9.13
C GLN A 133 10.88 -3.96 9.90
N ASN A 134 9.96 -3.99 10.86
CA ASN A 134 9.72 -5.18 11.70
C ASN A 134 9.14 -6.34 10.91
N VAL A 135 8.25 -6.07 9.96
CA VAL A 135 7.53 -7.09 9.20
C VAL A 135 8.30 -7.52 7.95
N CYS A 136 8.71 -6.58 7.11
CA CYS A 136 9.29 -6.85 5.78
C CYS A 136 10.73 -7.38 5.82
N ARG A 137 11.49 -7.10 6.90
CA ARG A 137 12.78 -7.78 7.11
C ARG A 137 12.61 -9.27 7.40
N THR A 138 11.46 -9.65 7.95
CA THR A 138 11.27 -10.94 8.62
C THR A 138 10.57 -11.95 7.73
N ILE A 139 9.57 -11.53 6.96
CA ILE A 139 8.76 -12.39 6.08
C ILE A 139 8.46 -11.67 4.78
N LYS A 140 8.05 -12.43 3.74
CA LYS A 140 7.60 -11.87 2.46
C LYS A 140 6.49 -10.84 2.72
N CYS A 141 6.71 -9.60 2.32
CA CYS A 141 5.76 -8.52 2.59
C CYS A 141 5.35 -7.75 1.33
N VAL A 142 4.09 -7.30 1.34
CA VAL A 142 3.58 -6.29 0.42
C VAL A 142 3.39 -5.00 1.22
N ALA A 143 4.11 -3.94 0.87
CA ALA A 143 3.88 -2.60 1.41
C ALA A 143 2.85 -1.85 0.54
N VAL A 144 1.73 -1.48 1.14
CA VAL A 144 0.67 -0.67 0.53
C VAL A 144 0.77 0.74 1.09
N ILE A 145 1.22 1.68 0.25
CA ILE A 145 1.45 3.07 0.64
C ILE A 145 0.21 3.90 0.34
N ILE A 146 -0.43 4.40 1.40
CA ILE A 146 -1.57 5.31 1.35
C ILE A 146 -1.04 6.75 1.44
N SER A 147 -1.23 7.54 0.39
CA SER A 147 -0.61 8.88 0.33
C SER A 147 -1.29 9.76 -0.71
N GLY A 148 -1.27 11.07 -0.49
CA GLY A 148 -1.73 12.02 -1.51
C GLY A 148 -0.73 12.26 -2.64
N ARG A 149 0.50 11.76 -2.49
CA ARG A 149 1.68 12.12 -3.30
C ARG A 149 2.84 11.13 -3.11
N PRO A 150 3.86 11.14 -3.99
CA PRO A 150 5.11 10.41 -3.76
C PRO A 150 5.77 10.78 -2.43
N LEU A 151 6.30 9.78 -1.73
CA LEU A 151 6.96 9.91 -0.43
C LEU A 151 8.36 9.28 -0.45
N VAL A 152 9.18 9.60 0.55
CA VAL A 152 10.46 8.93 0.78
C VAL A 152 10.22 7.43 1.04
N ILE A 153 10.64 6.60 0.09
CA ILE A 153 10.49 5.13 0.17
C ILE A 153 11.80 4.36 -0.08
N GLU A 154 12.79 5.00 -0.70
CA GLU A 154 14.08 4.40 -1.06
C GLU A 154 14.74 3.62 0.10
N PRO A 155 14.76 4.10 1.36
CA PRO A 155 15.40 3.38 2.47
C PRO A 155 14.77 2.01 2.81
N TYR A 156 13.54 1.75 2.35
CA TYR A 156 12.83 0.50 2.62
C TYR A 156 12.84 -0.47 1.43
N MET A 157 13.40 -0.04 0.28
CA MET A 157 13.30 -0.78 -0.97
C MET A 157 13.96 -2.15 -0.90
N ASP A 158 15.05 -2.34 -0.16
CA ASP A 158 15.72 -3.65 -0.06
C ASP A 158 14.92 -4.66 0.76
N MET A 159 14.09 -4.18 1.68
CA MET A 159 13.35 -4.98 2.64
C MET A 159 12.01 -5.46 2.06
N ILE A 160 11.35 -4.56 1.33
CA ILE A 160 10.01 -4.78 0.78
C ILE A 160 10.08 -5.73 -0.40
N ASP A 161 9.24 -6.78 -0.42
CA ASP A 161 9.17 -7.69 -1.57
C ASP A 161 8.28 -7.13 -2.68
N ALA A 162 7.11 -6.59 -2.33
CA ALA A 162 6.26 -5.87 -3.27
C ALA A 162 5.80 -4.51 -2.72
N LEU A 163 5.78 -3.48 -3.57
CA LEU A 163 5.44 -2.11 -3.20
C LEU A 163 4.30 -1.61 -4.07
N ILE A 164 3.23 -1.11 -3.46
CA ILE A 164 2.06 -0.55 -4.13
C ILE A 164 1.88 0.89 -3.68
N ALA A 165 1.76 1.81 -4.64
CA ALA A 165 1.20 3.13 -4.39
C ALA A 165 -0.33 3.05 -4.54
N ALA A 166 -1.04 3.19 -3.42
CA ALA A 166 -2.50 3.09 -3.38
C ALA A 166 -3.21 4.44 -3.37
N TRP A 167 -2.45 5.53 -3.31
CA TRP A 167 -2.96 6.90 -3.24
C TRP A 167 -3.88 7.08 -2.02
N LEU A 168 -5.02 7.75 -2.21
CA LEU A 168 -6.12 7.82 -1.26
C LEU A 168 -7.33 7.10 -1.88
N PRO A 169 -7.48 5.77 -1.68
CA PRO A 169 -8.44 4.97 -2.42
C PRO A 169 -9.92 5.19 -1.99
N GLY A 170 -10.20 5.96 -0.95
CA GLY A 170 -11.58 6.22 -0.54
C GLY A 170 -12.23 5.02 0.14
N THR A 171 -13.55 4.86 0.03
CA THR A 171 -14.33 3.91 0.86
C THR A 171 -14.22 2.45 0.44
N GLU A 172 -13.78 2.15 -0.77
CA GLU A 172 -13.89 0.82 -1.37
C GLU A 172 -12.57 0.03 -1.29
N GLY A 173 -12.13 -0.31 -0.08
CA GLY A 173 -10.88 -1.06 0.15
C GLY A 173 -10.83 -2.43 -0.54
N GLN A 174 -11.98 -2.97 -0.93
CA GLN A 174 -12.06 -4.18 -1.76
C GLN A 174 -11.32 -4.04 -3.09
N GLY A 175 -11.24 -2.84 -3.68
CA GLY A 175 -10.46 -2.62 -4.90
C GLY A 175 -8.95 -2.85 -4.71
N VAL A 176 -8.45 -2.72 -3.46
CA VAL A 176 -7.07 -3.07 -3.12
C VAL A 176 -6.88 -4.58 -3.08
N ALA A 177 -7.80 -5.30 -2.43
CA ALA A 177 -7.75 -6.75 -2.35
C ALA A 177 -7.89 -7.42 -3.74
N ASP A 178 -8.73 -6.87 -4.62
CA ASP A 178 -8.95 -7.36 -5.99
C ASP A 178 -7.64 -7.61 -6.76
N VAL A 179 -6.69 -6.69 -6.67
CA VAL A 179 -5.40 -6.80 -7.37
C VAL A 179 -4.32 -7.49 -6.54
N LEU A 180 -4.38 -7.38 -5.20
CA LEU A 180 -3.48 -8.13 -4.31
C LEU A 180 -3.62 -9.63 -4.51
N PHE A 181 -4.85 -10.12 -4.66
CA PHE A 181 -5.15 -11.55 -4.78
C PHE A 181 -5.41 -12.00 -6.22
N GLY A 182 -5.23 -11.11 -7.20
CA GLY A 182 -5.25 -11.45 -8.62
C GLY A 182 -6.63 -11.68 -9.22
N ASP A 183 -7.71 -11.20 -8.60
CA ASP A 183 -9.02 -11.15 -9.28
C ASP A 183 -8.95 -10.22 -10.50
N TYR A 184 -8.11 -9.18 -10.41
CA TYR A 184 -7.74 -8.32 -11.50
C TYR A 184 -6.22 -8.13 -11.56
N GLY A 185 -5.72 -7.72 -12.74
CA GLY A 185 -4.33 -7.34 -12.91
C GLY A 185 -4.07 -5.88 -12.55
N PHE A 186 -2.86 -5.55 -12.09
CA PHE A 186 -2.41 -4.16 -11.97
C PHE A 186 -2.28 -3.53 -13.35
N SER A 187 -2.86 -2.32 -13.51
CA SER A 187 -2.77 -1.54 -14.74
C SER A 187 -2.39 -0.07 -14.52
N GLY A 188 -2.40 0.40 -13.27
CA GLY A 188 -2.12 1.79 -12.95
C GLY A 188 -0.70 2.20 -13.32
N LYS A 189 -0.54 3.46 -13.73
CA LYS A 189 0.74 4.08 -14.06
C LYS A 189 0.88 5.37 -13.25
N LEU A 190 2.11 5.67 -12.82
CA LEU A 190 2.42 6.88 -12.09
C LEU A 190 2.05 8.12 -12.91
N SER A 191 1.14 8.93 -12.39
CA SER A 191 0.80 10.25 -12.93
C SER A 191 1.74 11.35 -12.42
N ARG A 192 2.69 11.01 -11.55
CA ARG A 192 3.74 11.91 -11.01
C ARG A 192 5.07 11.18 -10.91
N THR A 193 6.16 11.91 -11.05
CA THR A 193 7.51 11.43 -10.78
C THR A 193 7.67 11.02 -9.31
N TRP A 194 8.26 9.86 -9.05
CA TRP A 194 8.69 9.47 -7.70
C TRP A 194 10.17 9.80 -7.52
N PHE A 195 10.49 10.68 -6.59
CA PHE A 195 11.86 11.13 -6.31
C PHE A 195 12.66 10.10 -5.49
N LYS A 196 13.99 10.17 -5.54
CA LYS A 196 14.89 9.42 -4.65
C LYS A 196 15.03 10.14 -3.31
N SER A 197 15.40 11.43 -3.37
CA SER A 197 15.47 12.35 -2.23
C SER A 197 14.61 13.59 -2.45
N VAL A 198 14.12 14.19 -1.36
CA VAL A 198 13.42 15.49 -1.38
C VAL A 198 14.31 16.62 -1.88
N ASP A 199 15.63 16.48 -1.79
CA ASP A 199 16.61 17.46 -2.28
C ASP A 199 16.58 17.61 -3.81
N GLN A 200 15.99 16.65 -4.53
CA GLN A 200 15.80 16.74 -5.98
C GLN A 200 14.64 17.65 -6.35
N LEU A 201 13.81 18.07 -5.40
CA LEU A 201 12.59 18.82 -5.71
C LEU A 201 12.90 20.32 -5.94
N PRO A 202 12.24 20.96 -6.93
CA PRO A 202 11.28 20.39 -7.87
C PRO A 202 11.95 19.60 -9.01
N MET A 203 11.43 18.42 -9.35
CA MET A 203 11.88 17.60 -10.48
C MET A 203 10.69 16.95 -11.20
N ASN A 204 10.53 17.26 -12.48
CA ASN A 204 9.43 16.81 -13.33
C ASN A 204 9.93 16.19 -14.63
N VAL A 205 9.06 15.39 -15.28
CA VAL A 205 9.37 14.79 -16.58
C VAL A 205 9.69 15.87 -17.60
N GLY A 206 10.83 15.74 -18.27
CA GLY A 206 11.34 16.72 -19.24
C GLY A 206 12.39 17.69 -18.67
N ASP A 207 12.59 17.73 -17.35
CA ASP A 207 13.64 18.56 -16.76
C ASP A 207 15.05 18.03 -17.14
N PRO A 208 16.05 18.91 -17.36
CA PRO A 208 17.40 18.46 -17.73
C PRO A 208 18.10 17.57 -16.68
N HIS A 209 17.72 17.69 -15.41
CA HIS A 209 18.26 16.95 -14.27
C HIS A 209 17.31 15.84 -13.78
N TYR A 210 16.49 15.29 -14.69
CA TYR A 210 15.50 14.26 -14.37
C TYR A 210 16.13 12.91 -13.99
N ASP A 211 16.26 12.65 -12.68
CA ASP A 211 16.80 11.41 -12.11
C ASP A 211 15.86 10.78 -11.06
N PRO A 212 14.72 10.21 -11.49
CA PRO A 212 13.71 9.70 -10.58
C PRO A 212 14.04 8.32 -9.99
N LEU A 213 13.46 8.00 -8.83
CA LEU A 213 13.40 6.63 -8.32
C LEU A 213 12.45 5.78 -9.20
N PHE A 214 11.27 6.33 -9.49
CA PHE A 214 10.34 5.78 -10.47
C PHE A 214 9.87 6.90 -11.41
N PRO A 215 10.09 6.77 -12.73
CA PRO A 215 9.75 7.82 -13.68
C PRO A 215 8.23 7.99 -13.84
N PHE A 216 7.81 9.13 -14.36
CA PHE A 216 6.43 9.36 -14.80
C PHE A 216 6.00 8.25 -15.78
N GLY A 217 4.78 7.77 -15.65
CA GLY A 217 4.24 6.67 -16.45
C GLY A 217 4.74 5.28 -16.03
N PHE A 218 5.59 5.15 -15.00
CA PHE A 218 6.02 3.86 -14.48
C PHE A 218 4.88 3.10 -13.80
N GLY A 219 4.92 1.77 -13.87
CA GLY A 219 4.00 0.89 -13.16
C GLY A 219 4.08 -0.53 -13.71
N LEU A 220 4.40 -1.49 -12.87
CA LEU A 220 4.42 -2.90 -13.23
C LEU A 220 2.99 -3.40 -13.44
N THR A 221 2.83 -4.44 -14.25
CA THR A 221 1.53 -5.06 -14.54
C THR A 221 1.50 -6.49 -14.04
N THR A 222 0.34 -6.96 -13.60
CA THR A 222 0.08 -8.38 -13.37
C THR A 222 -1.07 -8.84 -14.26
N LYS A 223 -1.18 -10.15 -14.47
CA LYS A 223 -2.36 -10.76 -15.10
C LYS A 223 -3.31 -11.25 -14.00
N PRO A 224 -4.62 -11.29 -14.24
CA PRO A 224 -5.54 -11.99 -13.35
C PRO A 224 -5.08 -13.43 -13.13
N ALA A 225 -5.16 -13.91 -11.90
CA ALA A 225 -4.96 -15.31 -11.57
C ALA A 225 -6.20 -16.10 -12.03
N MET A 226 -6.00 -17.24 -12.68
CA MET A 226 -7.13 -18.13 -12.98
C MET A 226 -7.73 -18.63 -11.66
N ALA A 227 -9.06 -18.58 -11.54
CA ALA A 227 -9.75 -19.11 -10.38
C ALA A 227 -9.47 -20.62 -10.28
N ASN A 228 -8.85 -21.04 -9.17
CA ASN A 228 -8.73 -22.44 -8.77
C ASN A 228 -9.83 -22.79 -7.77
#